data_AF-A0A1G7BVG1-F1
#
_entry.id   AF-A0A1G7BVG1-F1
#
_cell.length_a   1.000
_cell.length_b   1.000
_cell.length_c   1.000
_cell.angle_alpha   90.00
_cell.angle_beta   90.00
_cell.angle_gamma   90.00
#
_symmetry.space_group_name_H-M   'P 1'
#
loop_
_entity.id
_entity.type
_entity.pdbx_description
1 polymer ?
#
loop_
_entity_poly.entity_id
_entity_poly.type
_entity_poly.pdbx_seq_one_letter_code
_entity_poly.pdbx_strand_id
1 'polypeptide(L)'
;MHYVLGAPGSGKSSLAPLLRTLLPGRVVLDWDALMEPAGTLAGWPVREHPDTWGPYSDLVRAVVGQLGSSPVVLLTVCTPDELRGWPPGRWLLLDCDDTTRRTRLAPRGDLAEATGAVADAASYRALGLPVVDTTSLPLPDAARRLAAALAGSDARGDG
;
A
#
# COMPACT_ATOMS: atom_id res chain seq x y z
N MET A 1 11.09 2.11 8.53
CA MET A 1 10.08 1.90 7.46
C MET A 1 8.70 2.32 7.95
N HIS A 2 7.85 2.83 7.05
CA HIS A 2 6.41 2.82 7.23
C HIS A 2 5.78 1.91 6.18
N TYR A 3 4.89 1.03 6.62
CA TYR A 3 4.07 0.17 5.79
C TYR A 3 2.64 0.70 5.81
N VAL A 4 2.10 0.96 4.63
CA VAL A 4 0.70 1.35 4.46
C VAL A 4 0.00 0.21 3.74
N LEU A 5 -0.58 -0.69 4.54
CA LEU A 5 -1.41 -1.77 4.05
C LEU A 5 -2.73 -1.21 3.54
N GLY A 6 -3.25 -1.72 2.43
CA GLY A 6 -4.61 -1.41 2.02
C GLY A 6 -5.09 -2.35 0.95
N ALA A 7 -6.34 -2.80 1.06
CA ALA A 7 -6.98 -3.65 0.07
C ALA A 7 -7.09 -2.93 -1.29
N PRO A 8 -7.26 -3.67 -2.42
CA PRO A 8 -7.57 -3.05 -3.70
C PRO A 8 -8.74 -2.06 -3.58
N GLY A 9 -8.64 -0.92 -4.26
CA GLY A 9 -9.65 0.15 -4.17
C GLY A 9 -9.57 1.07 -2.95
N SER A 10 -8.65 0.84 -1.99
CA SER A 10 -8.45 1.78 -0.86
C SER A 10 -7.86 3.13 -1.27
N GLY A 11 -7.26 3.22 -2.47
CA GLY A 11 -6.73 4.46 -3.04
C GLY A 11 -5.21 4.63 -2.97
N LYS A 12 -4.45 3.59 -2.56
CA LYS A 12 -2.97 3.62 -2.47
C LYS A 12 -2.30 4.30 -3.66
N SER A 13 -2.50 3.77 -4.86
CA SER A 13 -1.83 4.27 -6.08
C SER A 13 -2.25 5.69 -6.46
N SER A 14 -3.51 6.06 -6.22
CA SER A 14 -3.99 7.43 -6.44
C SER A 14 -3.37 8.42 -5.44
N LEU A 15 -3.07 7.98 -4.21
CA LEU A 15 -2.46 8.82 -3.18
C LEU A 15 -0.94 8.95 -3.35
N ALA A 16 -0.26 7.94 -3.92
CA ALA A 16 1.18 7.90 -4.09
C ALA A 16 1.81 9.20 -4.62
N PRO A 17 1.34 9.83 -5.73
CA PRO A 17 1.93 11.07 -6.23
C PRO A 17 1.77 12.24 -5.25
N LEU A 18 0.62 12.36 -4.58
CA LEU A 18 0.39 13.43 -3.60
C LEU A 18 1.24 13.25 -2.35
N LEU A 19 1.43 12.01 -1.90
CA LEU A 19 2.29 11.71 -0.76
C LEU A 19 3.76 12.09 -1.04
N ARG A 20 4.25 11.91 -2.27
CA ARG A 20 5.61 12.34 -2.66
C ARG A 20 5.78 13.86 -2.51
N THR A 21 4.75 14.63 -2.84
CA THR A 21 4.76 16.09 -2.66
C THR A 21 4.65 16.48 -1.17
N LEU A 22 3.81 15.78 -0.40
CA LEU A 22 3.55 16.10 1.00
C LEU A 22 4.67 15.62 1.95
N LEU A 23 5.51 14.68 1.53
CA LEU A 23 6.56 14.06 2.33
C LEU A 23 7.93 14.15 1.62
N PRO A 24 8.48 15.35 1.36
CA PRO A 24 9.68 15.53 0.54
C PRO A 24 10.96 14.88 1.12
N GLY A 25 10.97 14.54 2.42
CA GLY A 25 12.06 13.81 3.07
C GLY A 25 11.90 12.29 3.06
N ARG A 26 10.91 11.74 2.34
CA ARG A 26 10.60 10.30 2.32
C ARG A 26 10.48 9.78 0.90
N VAL A 27 10.91 8.54 0.72
CA VAL A 27 10.68 7.80 -0.53
C VAL A 27 9.33 7.09 -0.42
N VAL A 28 8.41 7.36 -1.35
CA VAL A 28 7.11 6.70 -1.43
C VAL A 28 7.14 5.67 -2.56
N LEU A 29 7.15 4.40 -2.18
CA LEU A 29 7.08 3.25 -3.08
C LEU A 29 5.66 2.70 -3.09
N ASP A 30 5.14 2.44 -4.28
CA ASP A 30 3.87 1.74 -4.48
C ASP A 30 4.18 0.34 -5.01
N TRP A 31 3.81 -0.68 -4.24
CA TRP A 31 3.95 -2.09 -4.60
C TRP A 31 3.35 -2.33 -5.98
N ASP A 32 2.05 -2.05 -6.16
CA ASP A 32 1.34 -2.36 -7.40
C ASP A 32 1.96 -1.66 -8.63
N ALA A 33 2.53 -0.47 -8.47
CA ALA A 33 3.17 0.28 -9.55
C ALA A 33 4.46 -0.37 -10.08
N LEU A 34 5.11 -1.24 -9.29
CA LEU A 34 6.30 -1.98 -9.71
C LEU A 34 5.96 -3.29 -10.45
N MET A 35 4.72 -3.77 -10.37
CA MET A 35 4.33 -5.06 -10.95
C MET A 35 4.38 -5.06 -12.48
N GLU A 36 3.87 -4.01 -13.14
CA GLU A 36 3.85 -3.90 -14.60
C GLU A 36 5.25 -3.88 -15.24
N PRO A 37 6.19 -3.01 -14.82
CA PRO A 37 7.54 -3.04 -15.36
C PRO A 37 8.28 -4.33 -15.00
N ALA A 38 8.05 -4.90 -13.82
CA ALA A 38 8.62 -6.20 -13.46
C ALA A 38 8.11 -7.33 -14.37
N GLY A 39 6.82 -7.33 -14.69
CA GLY A 39 6.23 -8.31 -15.60
C GLY A 39 6.75 -8.15 -17.03
N THR A 40 6.95 -6.91 -17.48
CA THR A 40 7.57 -6.62 -18.77
C THR A 40 9.00 -7.18 -18.85
N LEU A 41 9.79 -7.00 -17.78
CA LEU A 41 11.14 -7.54 -17.69
C LEU A 41 11.16 -9.08 -17.64
N ALA A 42 10.22 -9.68 -16.90
CA ALA A 42 10.11 -11.14 -16.76
C ALA A 42 9.50 -11.83 -17.99
N GLY A 43 8.82 -11.08 -18.87
CA GLY A 43 8.06 -11.63 -20.01
C GLY A 43 6.68 -12.19 -19.64
N TRP A 44 6.23 -12.01 -18.39
CA TRP A 44 4.98 -12.57 -17.86
C TRP A 44 4.30 -11.58 -16.90
N PRO A 45 2.97 -11.36 -16.97
CA PRO A 45 2.27 -10.49 -16.03
C PRO A 45 2.33 -11.02 -14.59
N VAL A 46 3.00 -10.30 -13.68
CA VAL A 46 3.22 -10.78 -12.29
C VAL A 46 1.91 -11.16 -11.58
N ARG A 47 0.84 -10.37 -11.81
CA ARG A 47 -0.46 -10.58 -11.17
C ARG A 47 -1.14 -11.89 -11.61
N GLU A 48 -0.86 -12.37 -12.81
CA GLU A 48 -1.51 -13.54 -13.42
C GLU A 48 -0.70 -14.83 -13.20
N HIS A 49 0.55 -14.72 -12.77
CA HIS A 49 1.47 -15.85 -12.61
C HIS A 49 1.96 -15.98 -11.17
N PRO A 50 1.32 -16.81 -10.32
CA PRO A 50 1.66 -16.97 -8.90
C PRO A 50 3.14 -17.25 -8.63
N ASP A 51 3.81 -18.02 -9.50
CA ASP A 51 5.23 -18.35 -9.36
C ASP A 51 6.16 -17.13 -9.42
N THR A 52 5.68 -16.00 -9.95
CA THR A 52 6.44 -14.74 -10.02
C THR A 52 6.37 -13.92 -8.73
N TRP A 53 5.48 -14.25 -7.78
CA TRP A 53 5.26 -13.44 -6.57
C TRP A 53 6.47 -13.43 -5.64
N GLY A 54 7.14 -14.57 -5.45
CA GLY A 54 8.37 -14.66 -4.67
C GLY A 54 9.48 -13.78 -5.25
N PRO A 55 9.90 -14.01 -6.51
CA PRO A 55 10.89 -13.17 -7.19
C PRO A 55 10.53 -11.68 -7.22
N TYR A 56 9.25 -11.35 -7.38
CA TYR A 56 8.79 -9.97 -7.36
C TYR A 56 8.88 -9.34 -5.97
N SER A 57 8.52 -10.07 -4.90
CA SER A 57 8.73 -9.63 -3.52
C SER A 57 10.21 -9.39 -3.22
N ASP A 58 11.10 -10.28 -3.69
CA ASP A 58 12.55 -10.12 -3.55
C ASP A 58 13.07 -8.90 -4.33
N LEU A 59 12.54 -8.63 -5.51
CA LEU A 59 12.87 -7.42 -6.27
C LEU A 59 12.48 -6.15 -5.50
N VAL A 60 11.25 -6.06 -4.99
CA VAL A 60 10.81 -4.91 -4.20
C VAL A 60 11.67 -4.75 -2.94
N ARG A 61 12.02 -5.85 -2.28
CA ARG A 61 12.93 -5.86 -1.13
C ARG A 61 14.32 -5.33 -1.50
N ALA A 62 14.87 -5.77 -2.63
CA ALA A 62 16.16 -5.28 -3.13
C ALA A 62 16.11 -3.78 -3.41
N VAL A 63 15.05 -3.28 -4.04
CA VAL A 63 14.83 -1.83 -4.27
C VAL A 63 14.81 -1.07 -2.93
N VAL A 64 14.05 -1.54 -1.94
CA VAL A 64 14.03 -0.94 -0.60
C VAL A 64 15.43 -0.92 0.02
N GLY A 65 16.19 -2.01 -0.12
CA GLY A 65 17.57 -2.10 0.39
C GLY A 65 18.53 -1.09 -0.24
N GLN A 66 18.37 -0.78 -1.52
CA GLN A 66 19.21 0.22 -2.22
C GLN A 66 18.96 1.67 -1.75
N LEU A 67 17.83 1.94 -1.07
CA LEU A 67 17.52 3.28 -0.54
C LEU A 67 18.29 3.60 0.75
N GLY A 68 19.03 2.64 1.31
CA GLY A 68 19.90 2.85 2.47
C GLY A 68 19.14 3.42 3.68
N SER A 69 19.62 4.54 4.22
CA SER A 69 19.03 5.19 5.40
C SER A 69 17.86 6.11 5.09
N SER A 70 17.44 6.25 3.83
CA SER A 70 16.30 7.11 3.48
C SER A 70 15.02 6.58 4.13
N PRO A 71 14.19 7.43 4.77
CA PRO A 71 12.90 7.01 5.28
C PRO A 71 11.97 6.59 4.15
N VAL A 72 11.50 5.35 4.18
CA VAL A 72 10.62 4.79 3.15
C VAL A 72 9.19 4.62 3.68
N VAL A 73 8.23 4.97 2.83
CA VAL A 73 6.81 4.64 2.94
C VAL A 73 6.48 3.65 1.83
N LEU A 74 6.20 2.40 2.19
CA LEU A 74 5.79 1.36 1.26
C LEU A 74 4.27 1.20 1.30
N LEU A 75 3.60 1.53 0.19
CA LEU A 75 2.18 1.23 -0.02
C LEU A 75 2.09 -0.21 -0.51
N THR A 76 1.42 -1.09 0.22
CA THR A 76 1.43 -2.53 -0.07
C THR A 76 0.07 -3.20 0.12
N VAL A 77 -0.08 -4.37 -0.48
CA VAL A 77 -1.14 -5.35 -0.24
C VAL A 77 -0.68 -6.49 0.66
N CYS A 78 0.62 -6.61 0.93
CA CYS A 78 1.15 -7.67 1.78
C CYS A 78 1.00 -7.31 3.26
N THR A 79 0.44 -8.24 4.03
CA THR A 79 0.25 -8.18 5.47
C THR A 79 1.59 -8.25 6.23
N PRO A 80 1.61 -7.92 7.54
CA PRO A 80 2.81 -8.08 8.36
C PRO A 80 3.40 -9.48 8.34
N ASP A 81 2.56 -10.52 8.31
CA ASP A 81 3.01 -11.91 8.26
C ASP A 81 3.62 -12.28 6.91
N GLU A 82 3.06 -11.79 5.80
CA GLU A 82 3.61 -12.02 4.45
C GLU A 82 4.94 -11.30 4.23
N LEU A 83 5.15 -10.17 4.91
CA LEU A 83 6.42 -9.43 4.91
C LEU A 83 7.34 -9.81 6.08
N ARG A 84 7.16 -10.98 6.69
CA ARG A 84 8.06 -11.46 7.75
C ARG A 84 9.51 -11.49 7.24
N GLY A 85 10.42 -10.89 8.01
CA GLY A 85 11.84 -10.80 7.64
C GLY A 85 12.21 -9.58 6.78
N TRP A 86 11.24 -8.73 6.44
CA TRP A 86 11.51 -7.38 5.93
C TRP A 86 12.01 -6.45 7.05
N PRO A 87 12.62 -5.30 6.72
CA PRO A 87 13.08 -4.34 7.72
C PRO A 87 11.96 -3.94 8.71
N PRO A 88 12.25 -3.79 10.01
CA PRO A 88 11.23 -3.41 10.97
C PRO A 88 10.65 -2.02 10.63
N GLY A 89 9.35 -1.84 10.91
CA GLY A 89 8.67 -0.59 10.62
C GLY A 89 7.30 -0.49 11.26
N ARG A 90 6.74 0.72 11.18
CA ARG A 90 5.40 1.04 11.66
C ARG A 90 4.37 0.73 10.59
N TRP A 91 3.23 0.21 11.00
CA TRP A 91 2.15 -0.19 10.12
C TRP A 91 0.95 0.74 10.28
N LEU A 92 0.35 1.09 9.15
CA LEU A 92 -0.95 1.76 9.05
C LEU A 92 -1.82 0.96 8.09
N LEU A 93 -3.12 0.89 8.40
CA LEU A 93 -4.13 0.41 7.46
C LEU A 93 -4.78 1.62 6.78
N LEU A 94 -4.58 1.78 5.48
CA LEU A 94 -5.34 2.71 4.66
C LEU A 94 -6.64 2.02 4.23
N ASP A 95 -7.77 2.57 4.66
CA ASP A 95 -9.07 1.96 4.42
C ASP A 95 -10.13 2.95 3.92
N CYS A 96 -11.22 2.39 3.41
CA CYS A 96 -12.47 3.05 3.12
C CYS A 96 -13.63 2.05 3.33
N ASP A 97 -14.86 2.55 3.40
CA ASP A 97 -16.03 1.66 3.43
C ASP A 97 -16.18 0.85 2.12
N ASP A 98 -16.96 -0.23 2.20
CA ASP A 98 -17.10 -1.17 1.09
C ASP A 98 -17.87 -0.56 -0.09
N THR A 99 -18.76 0.41 0.17
CA THR A 99 -19.49 1.15 -0.86
C THR A 99 -18.54 2.01 -1.69
N THR A 100 -17.66 2.76 -1.02
CA THR A 100 -16.60 3.57 -1.64
C THR A 100 -15.65 2.67 -2.42
N ARG A 101 -15.24 1.54 -1.84
CA ARG A 101 -14.36 0.57 -2.52
C ARG A 101 -14.98 0.05 -3.81
N ARG A 102 -16.22 -0.44 -3.75
CA ARG A 102 -16.94 -0.92 -4.94
C ARG A 102 -17.09 0.18 -5.99
N THR A 103 -17.44 1.40 -5.57
CA THR A 103 -17.54 2.56 -6.46
C THR A 103 -16.22 2.86 -7.17
N ARG A 104 -15.10 2.83 -6.44
CA ARG A 104 -13.76 3.06 -7.01
C ARG A 104 -13.30 1.96 -7.94
N LEU A 105 -13.73 0.71 -7.71
CA LEU A 105 -13.38 -0.44 -8.54
C LEU A 105 -14.31 -0.63 -9.74
N ALA A 106 -15.54 -0.11 -9.69
CA ALA A 106 -16.54 -0.28 -10.75
C ALA A 106 -16.04 0.07 -12.18
N PRO A 107 -15.23 1.13 -12.40
CA PRO A 107 -14.69 1.42 -13.74
C PRO A 107 -13.79 0.33 -14.32
N ARG A 108 -13.28 -0.61 -13.51
CA ARG A 108 -12.46 -1.75 -13.97
C ARG A 108 -13.29 -2.86 -14.61
N GLY A 109 -14.61 -2.87 -14.38
CA GLY A 109 -15.54 -3.82 -15.00
C GLY A 109 -15.52 -5.25 -14.42
N ASP A 110 -14.72 -5.53 -13.39
CA ASP A 110 -14.59 -6.87 -12.80
C ASP A 110 -15.26 -6.97 -11.42
N LEU A 111 -16.39 -7.68 -11.38
CA LEU A 111 -17.14 -7.93 -10.15
C LEU A 111 -16.42 -8.90 -9.20
N ALA A 112 -15.66 -9.86 -9.74
CA ALA A 112 -14.88 -10.80 -8.94
C ALA A 112 -13.73 -10.09 -8.23
N GLU A 113 -13.04 -9.19 -8.93
CA GLU A 113 -12.01 -8.30 -8.34
C GLU A 113 -12.61 -7.47 -7.19
N ALA A 114 -13.77 -6.84 -7.42
CA ALA A 114 -14.43 -6.04 -6.40
C ALA A 114 -14.86 -6.87 -5.16
N THR A 115 -15.27 -8.11 -5.37
CA THR A 115 -15.65 -9.03 -4.28
C THR A 115 -14.43 -9.47 -3.49
N GLY A 116 -13.35 -9.88 -4.17
CA GLY A 116 -12.07 -10.21 -3.54
C GLY A 116 -11.54 -9.05 -2.71
N ALA A 117 -11.57 -7.83 -3.26
CA ALA A 117 -11.10 -6.63 -2.57
C ALA A 117 -11.89 -6.31 -1.28
N VAL A 118 -13.18 -6.64 -1.23
CA VAL A 118 -13.99 -6.51 -0.01
C VAL A 118 -13.61 -7.57 1.02
N ALA A 119 -13.36 -8.81 0.59
CA ALA A 119 -12.89 -9.88 1.47
C ALA A 119 -11.50 -9.57 2.05
N ASP A 120 -10.58 -9.04 1.23
CA ASP A 120 -9.26 -8.57 1.67
C ASP A 120 -9.40 -7.47 2.72
N ALA A 121 -10.26 -6.47 2.46
CA ALA A 121 -10.49 -5.38 3.40
C ALA A 121 -11.03 -5.86 4.75
N ALA A 122 -11.98 -6.80 4.74
CA ALA A 122 -12.48 -7.41 5.97
C ALA A 122 -11.35 -8.12 6.74
N SER A 123 -10.51 -8.87 6.04
CA SER A 123 -9.35 -9.57 6.62
C SER A 123 -8.33 -8.59 7.19
N TYR A 124 -8.03 -7.49 6.49
CA TYR A 124 -7.06 -6.49 6.94
C TYR A 124 -7.55 -5.71 8.16
N ARG A 125 -8.85 -5.40 8.25
CA ARG A 125 -9.44 -4.76 9.44
C ARG A 125 -9.30 -5.62 10.70
N ALA A 126 -9.29 -6.95 10.54
CA ALA A 126 -9.12 -7.88 11.66
C ALA A 126 -7.69 -7.92 12.24
N LEU A 127 -6.71 -7.30 11.56
CA LEU A 127 -5.30 -7.28 11.99
C LEU A 127 -5.00 -6.32 13.16
N GLY A 128 -5.96 -5.47 13.56
CA GLY A 128 -5.77 -4.54 14.69
C GLY A 128 -4.77 -3.40 14.44
N LEU A 129 -4.48 -3.09 13.18
CA LEU A 129 -3.56 -2.00 12.80
C LEU A 129 -4.21 -0.62 13.00
N PRO A 130 -3.43 0.44 13.29
CA PRO A 130 -3.95 1.81 13.29
C PRO A 130 -4.52 2.19 11.91
N VAL A 131 -5.76 2.66 11.90
CA VAL A 131 -6.52 2.89 10.65
C VAL A 131 -6.48 4.37 10.24
N VAL A 132 -6.23 4.60 8.95
CA VAL A 132 -6.47 5.86 8.26
C VAL A 132 -7.68 5.67 7.35
N ASP A 133 -8.84 6.06 7.83
CA ASP A 133 -10.09 6.01 7.07
C ASP A 133 -10.18 7.20 6.08
N THR A 134 -10.36 6.88 4.80
CA THR A 134 -10.49 7.85 3.71
C THR A 134 -11.88 7.82 3.03
N THR A 135 -12.86 7.21 3.71
CA THR A 135 -14.25 7.20 3.28
C THR A 135 -14.74 8.61 2.99
N SER A 136 -15.30 8.79 1.79
CA SER A 136 -15.87 10.06 1.32
C SER A 136 -14.92 11.28 1.31
N LEU A 137 -13.62 11.08 1.51
CA LEU A 137 -12.66 12.16 1.42
C LEU A 137 -12.26 12.42 -0.03
N PRO A 138 -12.21 13.69 -0.48
CA PRO A 138 -11.49 14.05 -1.69
C PRO A 138 -10.04 13.59 -1.62
N LEU A 139 -9.47 13.24 -2.78
CA LEU A 139 -8.12 12.67 -2.85
C LEU A 139 -7.03 13.55 -2.16
N PRO A 140 -7.04 14.90 -2.30
CA PRO A 140 -6.09 15.75 -1.56
C PRO A 140 -6.25 15.69 -0.04
N ASP A 141 -7.47 15.57 0.47
CA ASP A 141 -7.74 15.47 1.91
C ASP A 141 -7.34 14.11 2.46
N ALA A 142 -7.63 13.04 1.72
CA ALA A 142 -7.16 11.69 2.03
C ALA A 142 -5.62 11.64 2.09
N ALA A 143 -4.93 12.29 1.16
CA ALA A 143 -3.46 12.36 1.15
C ALA A 143 -2.91 13.12 2.35
N ARG A 144 -3.50 14.27 2.69
CA ARG A 144 -3.14 15.04 3.90
C ARG A 144 -3.37 14.24 5.18
N ARG A 145 -4.49 13.54 5.28
CA ARG A 145 -4.82 12.70 6.44
C ARG A 145 -3.79 11.58 6.62
N LEU A 146 -3.43 10.88 5.53
CA LEU A 146 -2.41 9.84 5.57
C LEU A 146 -1.02 10.40 5.88
N ALA A 147 -0.63 11.53 5.28
CA ALA A 147 0.65 12.19 5.58
C ALA A 147 0.77 12.61 7.05
N ALA A 148 -0.31 13.16 7.63
CA ALA A 148 -0.35 13.52 9.05
C ALA A 148 -0.23 12.29 9.96
N ALA A 149 -0.90 11.17 9.61
CA ALA A 149 -0.77 9.92 10.36
C ALA A 149 0.66 9.35 10.30
N LEU A 150 1.31 9.41 9.14
CA LEU A 150 2.70 9.00 8.95
C LEU A 150 3.66 9.86 9.80
N ALA A 151 3.47 11.18 9.82
CA ALA A 151 4.30 12.08 10.64
C ALA A 151 4.05 11.91 12.15
N GLY A 152 2.79 11.75 12.58
CA GLY A 152 2.42 11.54 13.99
C GLY A 152 2.78 10.16 14.53
N SER A 153 3.06 9.20 13.64
CA SER A 153 3.61 7.90 14.00
C SER A 153 5.07 8.03 14.44
N ASP A 154 5.83 8.97 13.86
CA ASP A 154 7.23 9.23 14.21
C ASP A 154 7.41 9.79 15.62
N ALA A 155 6.55 10.73 16.01
CA ALA A 155 6.64 11.42 17.30
C ALA A 155 6.34 10.53 18.52
N ARG A 156 5.71 9.36 18.34
CA ARG A 156 5.37 8.42 19.43
C ARG A 156 6.45 7.34 19.68
N GLY A 157 7.61 7.45 19.03
CA GLY A 157 8.67 6.45 19.08
C GLY A 157 9.80 6.66 20.10
N ASP A 158 9.78 7.75 20.87
CA ASP A 158 10.79 8.06 21.90
C ASP A 158 10.18 7.83 23.30
N GLY A 159 9.93 6.56 23.66
CA GLY A 159 9.43 6.15 24.97
C GLY A 159 9.94 4.77 25.36
#